data_AF-A0A0G0SAC0-F1
#
_entry.id   AF-A0A0G0SAC0-F1
#
_cell.length_a   1.000
_cell.length_b   1.000
_cell.length_c   1.000
_cell.angle_alpha   90.00
_cell.angle_beta   90.00
_cell.angle_gamma   90.00
#
_symmetry.space_group_name_H-M   'P 1'
#
loop_
_entity.id
_entity.type
_entity.pdbx_description
1 polymer ?
#
loop_
_entity_poly.entity_id
_entity_poly.type
_entity_poly.pdbx_seq_one_letter_code
_entity_poly.pdbx_strand_id
1 'polypeptide(L)'
;MDFVSGTAMLIKTEVLEKTGLFDEKFFLYYEDVDLCIRAWKAHYKCLMVGEAIVYHEPDPVNPNKEYYLARNHFLFLEKHAPLQVKVREMVRLPKTLWEHYRKKEYNSLLGIRDYFLRHFGEK
;
A
#
# COMPACT_ATOMS: atom_id res chain seq x y z
N MET A 1 5.94 -8.61 -14.42
CA MET A 1 4.95 -7.84 -13.64
C MET A 1 5.55 -7.57 -12.28
N ASP A 2 5.40 -6.35 -11.78
CA ASP A 2 6.04 -5.92 -10.54
C ASP A 2 5.23 -6.29 -9.30
N PHE A 3 3.90 -6.44 -9.45
CA PHE A 3 3.00 -6.95 -8.42
C PHE A 3 1.75 -7.57 -9.05
N VAL A 4 1.00 -8.32 -8.25
CA VAL A 4 -0.34 -8.84 -8.56
C VAL A 4 -1.30 -8.36 -7.48
N SER A 5 -2.58 -8.22 -7.81
CA SER A 5 -3.58 -7.77 -6.85
C SER A 5 -3.90 -8.86 -5.82
N GLY A 6 -3.99 -8.46 -4.55
CA GLY A 6 -4.40 -9.29 -3.41
C GLY A 6 -5.78 -9.93 -3.49
N THR A 7 -6.64 -9.49 -4.41
CA THR A 7 -8.02 -10.00 -4.57
C THR A 7 -8.06 -11.51 -4.80
N ALA A 8 -7.13 -12.05 -5.58
CA ALA A 8 -7.03 -13.47 -5.85
C ALA A 8 -5.56 -13.86 -6.07
N MET A 9 -4.91 -14.33 -5.00
CA MET A 9 -3.50 -14.73 -5.03
C MET A 9 -3.33 -16.16 -4.52
N LEU A 10 -2.49 -16.92 -5.21
CA LEU A 10 -1.94 -18.17 -4.69
C LEU A 10 -0.46 -17.95 -4.39
N ILE A 11 -0.06 -18.22 -3.15
CA ILE A 11 1.30 -17.98 -2.66
C ILE A 11 1.82 -19.29 -2.09
N LYS A 12 3.02 -19.69 -2.50
CA LYS A 12 3.66 -20.86 -1.90
C LYS A 12 4.05 -20.57 -0.46
N THR A 13 3.89 -21.55 0.43
CA THR A 13 4.29 -21.44 1.84
C THR A 13 5.75 -21.02 2.00
N GLU A 14 6.66 -21.57 1.19
CA GLU A 14 8.10 -21.23 1.22
C GLU A 14 8.37 -19.73 0.98
N VAL A 15 7.52 -19.05 0.20
CA VAL A 15 7.65 -17.62 -0.05
C VAL A 15 7.32 -16.86 1.22
N LEU A 16 6.22 -17.20 1.89
CA LEU A 16 5.78 -16.56 3.14
C LEU A 16 6.78 -16.81 4.28
N GLU A 17 7.33 -18.01 4.38
CA GLU A 17 8.40 -18.32 5.33
C GLU A 17 9.64 -17.46 5.09
N LYS A 18 9.98 -17.18 3.83
CA LYS A 18 11.16 -16.40 3.46
C LYS A 18 10.95 -14.89 3.59
N THR A 19 9.77 -14.40 3.21
CA THR A 19 9.50 -12.95 3.12
C THR A 19 8.77 -12.39 4.32
N GLY A 20 8.14 -13.25 5.13
CA GLY A 20 7.14 -12.88 6.12
C GLY A 20 5.74 -12.72 5.50
N LEU A 21 4.72 -12.65 6.36
CA LEU A 21 3.31 -12.45 6.00
C LEU A 21 3.03 -11.02 5.53
N PHE A 22 1.76 -10.63 5.45
CA PHE A 22 1.37 -9.22 5.25
C PHE A 22 1.84 -8.37 6.44
N ASP A 23 2.28 -7.13 6.15
CA ASP A 23 2.62 -6.19 7.23
C ASP A 23 1.33 -5.54 7.76
N GLU A 24 0.98 -5.90 8.99
CA GLU A 24 -0.22 -5.42 9.70
C GLU A 24 -0.28 -3.90 9.84
N LYS A 25 0.85 -3.18 9.71
CA LYS A 25 0.86 -1.71 9.71
C LYS A 25 0.04 -1.13 8.57
N PHE A 26 -0.04 -1.82 7.44
CA PHE A 26 -0.88 -1.41 6.32
C PHE A 26 -2.37 -1.59 6.64
N PHE A 27 -2.74 -2.72 7.25
CA PHE A 27 -4.12 -3.21 7.45
C PHE A 27 -4.92 -3.38 6.15
N LEU A 28 -5.04 -2.32 5.33
CA LEU A 28 -5.75 -2.31 4.06
C LEU A 28 -5.06 -1.39 3.04
N TYR A 29 -4.95 -1.85 1.79
CA TYR A 29 -4.22 -1.24 0.69
C TYR A 29 -2.70 -1.17 0.90
N TYR A 30 -1.94 -1.55 -0.15
CA TYR A 30 -0.47 -1.65 -0.23
C TYR A 30 0.16 -2.88 0.44
N GLU A 31 -0.56 -3.66 1.25
CA GLU A 31 -0.05 -4.87 1.88
C GLU A 31 0.35 -5.95 0.87
N ASP A 32 -0.44 -6.09 -0.20
CA ASP A 32 -0.21 -7.02 -1.31
C ASP A 32 0.97 -6.59 -2.17
N VAL A 33 1.06 -5.29 -2.50
CA VAL A 33 2.18 -4.71 -3.24
C VAL A 33 3.48 -4.83 -2.44
N ASP A 34 3.44 -4.56 -1.13
CA ASP A 34 4.59 -4.73 -0.23
C ASP A 34 5.09 -6.18 -0.21
N LEU A 35 4.18 -7.15 -0.12
CA LEU A 35 4.52 -8.57 -0.17
C LEU A 35 5.13 -8.96 -1.53
N CYS A 36 4.56 -8.49 -2.64
CA CYS A 36 5.10 -8.74 -3.98
C CYS A 36 6.53 -8.19 -4.14
N ILE A 37 6.80 -6.99 -3.65
CA ILE A 37 8.14 -6.41 -3.70
C ILE A 37 9.12 -7.18 -2.81
N ARG A 38 8.70 -7.61 -1.62
CA ARG A 38 9.54 -8.47 -0.76
C ARG A 38 9.84 -9.81 -1.44
N ALA A 39 8.86 -10.43 -2.07
CA ALA A 39 9.03 -11.66 -2.84
C ALA A 39 10.00 -11.46 -4.01
N TRP A 40 9.86 -10.37 -4.77
CA TRP A 40 10.77 -10.02 -5.85
C TRP A 40 12.21 -9.81 -5.37
N LYS A 41 12.40 -9.07 -4.26
CA LYS A 41 13.71 -8.89 -3.61
C LYS A 41 14.31 -10.21 -3.11
N ALA A 42 13.48 -11.21 -2.81
CA ALA A 42 13.88 -12.57 -2.47
C ALA A 42 14.02 -13.50 -3.69
N HIS A 43 14.06 -12.94 -4.91
CA HIS A 43 14.23 -13.65 -6.19
C HIS A 43 13.05 -14.55 -6.61
N TYR A 44 11.86 -14.34 -6.04
CA TYR A 44 10.63 -14.96 -6.53
C TYR A 44 9.97 -14.11 -7.62
N LYS A 45 9.11 -14.73 -8.42
CA LYS A 45 8.37 -14.09 -9.52
C LYS A 45 6.89 -13.96 -9.17
N CYS A 46 6.32 -12.79 -9.46
CA CYS A 46 4.87 -12.59 -9.48
C CYS A 46 4.36 -12.82 -10.91
N LEU A 47 3.45 -13.78 -11.08
CA LEU A 47 2.89 -14.19 -12.36
C LEU A 47 1.37 -14.08 -12.34
N MET A 48 0.78 -13.79 -13.50
CA MET A 48 -0.66 -13.79 -13.73
C MET A 48 -1.02 -15.00 -14.60
N VAL A 49 -2.06 -15.74 -14.20
CA VAL A 49 -2.58 -16.89 -14.96
C VAL A 49 -3.83 -16.44 -15.70
N GLY A 50 -3.71 -16.15 -17.00
CA GLY A 50 -4.81 -15.60 -17.80
C GLY A 50 -6.02 -16.53 -17.95
N GLU A 51 -5.83 -17.83 -17.74
CA GLU A 51 -6.89 -18.85 -17.77
C GLU A 51 -7.68 -18.94 -16.45
N ALA A 52 -7.12 -18.43 -15.35
CA ALA A 52 -7.76 -18.44 -14.05
C ALA A 52 -8.65 -17.20 -13.90
N ILE A 53 -9.97 -17.40 -14.00
CA ILE A 53 -10.97 -16.32 -13.91
C ILE A 53 -11.60 -16.31 -12.52
N VAL A 54 -11.54 -15.16 -11.86
CA VAL A 54 -12.21 -14.91 -10.57
C VAL A 54 -13.10 -13.67 -10.71
N TYR A 55 -14.36 -13.78 -10.30
CA TYR A 55 -15.29 -12.66 -10.27
C TYR A 55 -15.23 -11.99 -8.90
N HIS A 56 -14.98 -10.69 -8.87
CA HIS A 56 -14.96 -9.89 -7.65
C HIS A 56 -16.16 -8.95 -7.65
N GLU A 57 -17.04 -9.14 -6.68
CA GLU A 57 -18.13 -8.19 -6.46
C GLU A 57 -17.55 -6.92 -5.81
N PRO A 58 -17.84 -5.73 -6.33
CA PRO A 58 -17.31 -4.51 -5.74
C PRO A 58 -17.90 -4.32 -4.34
N ASP A 59 -17.03 -4.27 -3.34
CA ASP A 59 -17.43 -3.93 -1.98
C ASP A 59 -18.11 -2.54 -1.93
N PRO A 60 -19.03 -2.33 -0.97
CA PRO A 60 -19.51 -0.99 -0.66
C PRO A 60 -18.33 -0.05 -0.42
N VAL A 61 -18.48 1.19 -0.88
CA VAL A 61 -17.41 2.21 -0.79
C VAL A 61 -16.90 2.30 0.64
N ASN A 62 -15.65 1.87 0.87
CA ASN A 62 -15.03 1.97 2.18
C ASN A 62 -14.82 3.47 2.51
N PRO A 63 -15.48 4.01 3.56
CA PRO A 63 -15.40 5.43 3.88
C PRO A 63 -14.00 5.88 4.34
N ASN A 64 -13.13 4.92 4.71
CA ASN A 64 -11.75 5.16 5.11
C ASN A 64 -10.75 4.85 3.99
N LYS A 65 -11.21 4.60 2.75
CA LYS A 65 -10.33 4.27 1.62
C LYS A 65 -9.24 5.32 1.43
N GLU A 66 -9.62 6.59 1.40
CA GLU A 66 -8.70 7.72 1.21
C GLU A 66 -7.74 7.89 2.40
N TYR A 67 -8.17 7.53 3.61
CA TYR A 67 -7.32 7.53 4.80
C TYR A 67 -6.21 6.49 4.68
N TYR A 68 -6.57 5.24 4.40
CA TYR A 68 -5.61 4.15 4.29
C TYR A 68 -4.67 4.36 3.10
N LEU A 69 -5.19 4.76 1.93
CA LEU A 69 -4.35 5.08 0.76
C LEU A 69 -3.32 6.18 1.06
N ALA A 70 -3.73 7.26 1.73
CA ALA A 70 -2.84 8.36 2.06
C ALA A 70 -1.78 7.97 3.10
N ARG A 71 -2.18 7.32 4.20
CA ARG A 71 -1.25 6.85 5.25
C ARG A 71 -0.24 5.84 4.68
N ASN A 72 -0.75 4.86 3.95
CA ASN A 72 0.02 3.71 3.49
C ASN A 72 0.92 4.06 2.31
N HIS A 73 0.58 5.06 1.50
CA HIS A 73 1.49 5.62 0.49
C HIS A 73 2.83 6.05 1.11
N PHE A 74 2.79 6.80 2.20
CA PHE A 74 4.02 7.24 2.88
C PHE A 74 4.78 6.06 3.52
N LEU A 75 4.07 5.13 4.16
CA LEU A 75 4.68 3.91 4.71
C LEU A 75 5.36 3.06 3.63
N PHE A 76 4.72 2.91 2.46
CA PHE A 76 5.26 2.18 1.33
C PHE A 76 6.50 2.87 0.75
N LEU A 77 6.47 4.20 0.57
CA LEU A 77 7.63 4.97 0.14
C LEU A 77 8.78 4.85 1.13
N GLU A 78 8.50 4.91 2.43
CA GLU A 78 9.50 4.74 3.49
C GLU A 78 10.22 3.39 3.37
N LYS A 79 9.49 2.31 3.08
CA LYS A 79 10.05 0.97 2.97
C LYS A 79 10.82 0.70 1.67
N HIS A 80 10.29 1.14 0.54
CA HIS A 80 10.74 0.64 -0.77
C HIS A 80 11.33 1.69 -1.70
N ALA A 81 11.03 2.97 -1.50
CA ALA A 81 11.50 4.01 -2.40
C ALA A 81 12.97 4.39 -2.16
N PRO A 82 13.73 4.77 -3.19
CA PRO A 82 15.06 5.32 -3.02
C PRO A 82 15.00 6.71 -2.35
N LEU A 83 16.11 7.10 -1.72
CA LEU A 83 16.19 8.35 -0.95
C LEU A 83 15.75 9.59 -1.75
N GLN A 84 16.12 9.67 -3.04
CA GLN A 84 15.74 10.76 -3.94
C GLN A 84 14.22 10.92 -4.07
N VAL A 85 13.48 9.81 -4.14
CA VAL A 85 12.02 9.83 -4.21
C VAL A 85 11.41 10.27 -2.89
N LYS A 86 11.95 9.80 -1.76
CA LYS A 86 11.50 10.24 -0.43
C LYS A 86 11.68 11.75 -0.25
N VAL A 87 12.85 12.29 -0.62
CA VAL A 87 13.14 13.73 -0.56
C VAL A 87 12.19 14.51 -1.46
N ARG A 88 11.99 14.07 -2.70
CA ARG A 88 11.04 14.70 -3.63
C ARG A 88 9.63 14.73 -3.07
N GLU A 89 9.19 13.66 -2.42
CA GLU A 89 7.87 13.59 -1.83
C GLU A 89 7.72 14.56 -0.65
N MET A 90 8.73 14.67 0.20
CA MET A 90 8.74 15.64 1.30
C MET A 90 8.68 17.08 0.79
N VAL A 91 9.36 17.40 -0.31
CA VAL A 91 9.30 18.73 -0.95
C VAL A 91 7.91 19.01 -1.53
N ARG A 92 7.21 17.99 -2.02
CA ARG A 92 5.85 18.12 -2.59
C ARG A 92 4.75 18.13 -1.53
N LEU A 93 5.02 17.60 -0.34
CA LEU A 93 4.05 17.45 0.73
C LEU A 93 3.25 18.73 1.06
N PRO A 94 3.84 19.94 1.15
CA PRO A 94 3.07 21.15 1.42
C PRO A 94 1.99 21.42 0.35
N LYS A 95 2.32 21.19 -0.91
CA LYS A 95 1.38 21.32 -2.03
C LYS A 95 0.27 20.26 -1.94
N THR A 96 0.64 19.00 -1.65
CA THR A 96 -0.31 17.90 -1.49
C THR A 96 -1.30 18.16 -0.35
N LEU A 97 -0.82 18.63 0.80
CA LEU A 97 -1.66 19.02 1.93
C LEU A 97 -2.62 20.15 1.57
N TRP A 98 -2.13 21.18 0.86
CA TRP A 98 -2.97 22.28 0.39
C TRP A 98 -4.07 21.81 -0.58
N GLU A 99 -3.74 20.90 -1.50
CA GLU A 99 -4.70 20.33 -2.45
C GLU A 99 -5.80 19.54 -1.75
N HIS A 100 -5.44 18.65 -0.80
CA HIS A 100 -6.41 17.89 -0.01
C HIS A 100 -7.28 18.81 0.85
N TYR A 101 -6.69 19.84 1.48
CA TYR A 101 -7.44 20.84 2.23
C TYR A 101 -8.45 21.58 1.35
N ARG A 102 -8.03 22.05 0.17
CA ARG A 102 -8.90 22.75 -0.79
C ARG A 102 -10.05 21.87 -1.27
N LYS A 103 -9.80 20.58 -1.49
CA LYS A 103 -10.80 19.59 -1.91
C LYS A 103 -11.68 19.06 -0.76
N LYS A 104 -11.41 19.45 0.49
CA LYS A 104 -12.09 18.95 1.70
C LYS A 104 -11.94 17.42 1.89
N GLU A 105 -10.80 16.86 1.46
CA GLU A 105 -10.45 15.44 1.60
C GLU A 105 -9.86 15.17 3.00
N TYR A 106 -10.67 15.36 4.05
CA TYR A 106 -10.21 15.29 5.44
C TYR A 106 -9.64 13.93 5.83
N ASN A 107 -10.17 12.83 5.27
CA ASN A 107 -9.66 11.47 5.52
C ASN A 107 -8.22 11.30 5.06
N SER A 108 -7.84 11.85 3.90
CA SER A 108 -6.45 11.83 3.42
C SER A 108 -5.54 12.63 4.35
N LEU A 109 -5.97 13.81 4.80
CA LEU A 109 -5.21 14.63 5.75
C LEU A 109 -4.98 13.89 7.08
N LEU A 110 -6.01 13.21 7.60
CA LEU A 110 -5.89 12.37 8.79
C LEU A 110 -4.92 11.20 8.56
N GLY A 111 -4.96 10.55 7.40
CA GLY A 111 -4.03 9.46 7.07
C GLY A 111 -2.58 9.92 7.01
N ILE A 112 -2.33 11.08 6.40
CA ILE A 112 -1.00 11.71 6.36
C ILE A 112 -0.52 12.04 7.78
N ARG A 113 -1.37 12.66 8.60
CA ARG A 113 -1.06 12.97 10.00
C ARG A 113 -0.67 11.71 10.77
N ASP A 114 -1.47 10.66 10.67
CA ASP A 114 -1.28 9.43 11.44
C ASP A 114 -0.02 8.67 11.01
N TYR A 115 0.38 8.74 9.74
CA TYR A 115 1.70 8.28 9.30
C TYR A 115 2.83 9.00 10.07
N PHE A 116 2.78 10.34 10.17
CA PHE A 116 3.80 11.12 10.88
C PHE A 116 3.77 10.90 12.40
N LEU A 117 2.59 10.64 12.97
CA LEU A 117 2.42 10.25 14.38
C LEU A 117 2.76 8.78 14.65
N ARG A 118 3.13 8.01 13.61
CA ARG A 118 3.43 6.57 13.69
C ARG A 118 2.25 5.73 14.20
N HIS A 119 1.02 6.16 13.93
CA HIS A 119 -0.20 5.39 14.19
C HIS A 119 -0.51 4.52 12.97
N PHE A 120 -0.41 3.21 13.13
CA PHE A 120 -0.57 2.20 12.07
C PHE A 120 -1.58 1.13 12.48
N GLY A 121 -1.98 0.29 11.52
CA GLY A 121 -2.98 -0.76 11.73
C GLY A 121 -4.39 -0.29 11.41
N GLU A 122 -5.38 -0.91 12.04
CA GLU A 122 -6.79 -0.54 11.88
C GLU A 122 -7.09 0.80 12.58
N LYS A 123 -8.00 1.57 11.98
CA LYS A 123 -8.50 2.84 12.50
C LYS A 123 -9.73 2.66 13.38
#